data_AF-V6SC07-F1
#
_entry.id   AF-V6SC07-F1
#
_cell.length_a   1.000
_cell.length_b   1.000
_cell.length_c   1.000
_cell.angle_alpha   90.00
_cell.angle_beta   90.00
_cell.angle_gamma   90.00
#
_symmetry.space_group_name_H-M   'P 1'
#
loop_
_entity.id
_entity.type
_entity.pdbx_description
1 polymer ?
#
loop_
_entity_poly.entity_id
_entity_poly.type
_entity_poly.pdbx_seq_one_letter_code
_entity_poly.pdbx_strand_id
1 'polypeptide(L)'
;MKTKTIIILVFILHSTFNYAQKWHFEKVDSEREFKYEYWFSFQNEDDSNSIELIETPNQTDTKRINGIITDSKGKPIEFVDIIIKDNSGNIISIIYPNSKGEFLLERQFESFELIISTIEYDELISKINLKSNFNTSLKIKLGRAPELLTYQINAKSELNSDEITEIINCVKKNRDLNDENYLKNCSDDKKYKLCIQI
;
A
#
# COMPACT_ATOMS: atom_id res chain seq x y z
N MET A 1 25.24 52.13 -16.81
CA MET A 1 24.04 51.25 -16.89
C MET A 1 24.13 50.24 -15.75
N LYS A 2 23.22 50.30 -14.77
CA LYS A 2 23.12 49.31 -13.69
C LYS A 2 21.97 48.37 -14.01
N THR A 3 22.28 47.12 -14.33
CA THR A 3 21.30 46.07 -14.58
C THR A 3 20.70 45.64 -13.24
N LYS A 4 19.39 45.86 -13.06
CA LYS A 4 18.65 45.37 -11.88
C LYS A 4 18.27 43.91 -12.14
N THR A 5 18.90 42.98 -11.43
CA THR A 5 18.50 41.58 -11.42
C THR A 5 17.28 41.43 -10.51
N ILE A 6 16.14 41.05 -11.07
CA ILE A 6 14.95 40.67 -10.32
C ILE A 6 15.02 39.17 -10.10
N ILE A 7 15.17 38.74 -8.85
CA ILE A 7 15.07 37.33 -8.46
C ILE A 7 13.61 37.08 -8.08
N ILE A 8 12.90 36.34 -8.92
CA ILE A 8 11.53 35.87 -8.63
C ILE A 8 11.66 34.58 -7.84
N LEU A 9 11.37 34.64 -6.54
CA LEU A 9 11.33 33.49 -5.65
C LEU A 9 9.91 32.90 -5.72
N VAL A 10 9.76 31.79 -6.45
CA VAL A 10 8.49 31.05 -6.54
C VAL A 10 8.40 30.15 -5.31
N PHE A 11 7.61 30.55 -4.31
CA PHE A 11 7.20 29.68 -3.22
C PHE A 11 6.14 28.71 -3.75
N ILE A 12 6.55 27.50 -4.09
CA ILE A 12 5.62 26.40 -4.37
C ILE A 12 5.06 25.94 -3.02
N LEU A 13 3.91 26.50 -2.63
CA LEU A 13 3.09 25.98 -1.55
C LEU A 13 2.62 24.57 -1.98
N HIS A 14 3.38 23.55 -1.60
CA HIS A 14 2.88 22.19 -1.58
C HIS A 14 1.87 22.13 -0.45
N SER A 15 0.62 22.46 -0.72
CA SER A 15 -0.49 21.94 0.06
C SER A 15 -0.43 20.42 -0.10
N THR A 16 0.21 19.74 0.86
CA THR A 16 0.06 18.29 1.04
C THR A 16 -1.36 18.07 1.51
N PHE A 17 -2.33 18.26 0.61
CA PHE A 17 -3.61 17.66 0.81
C PHE A 17 -3.36 16.16 0.73
N ASN A 18 -3.34 15.51 1.89
CA ASN A 18 -3.42 14.06 2.02
C ASN A 18 -4.84 13.63 1.58
N TYR A 19 -5.19 13.83 0.31
CA TYR A 19 -6.39 13.31 -0.31
C TYR A 19 -6.08 11.89 -0.80
N ALA A 20 -6.09 10.91 0.12
CA ALA A 20 -5.91 9.51 -0.27
C ALA A 20 -7.05 8.61 0.23
N GLN A 21 -8.13 9.19 0.78
CA GLN A 21 -9.22 8.41 1.37
C GLN A 21 -10.58 8.99 1.01
N LYS A 22 -11.39 8.18 0.35
CA LYS A 22 -12.75 8.52 -0.04
C LYS A 22 -13.69 8.20 1.12
N TRP A 23 -14.37 9.21 1.62
CA TRP A 23 -15.51 9.06 2.53
C TRP A 23 -16.77 9.52 1.83
N HIS A 24 -17.92 9.01 2.26
CA HIS A 24 -19.23 9.47 1.79
C HIS A 24 -20.17 9.71 2.96
N PHE A 25 -21.03 10.71 2.80
CA PHE A 25 -22.15 10.95 3.69
C PHE A 25 -23.29 10.01 3.30
N GLU A 26 -23.79 9.24 4.26
CA GLU A 26 -24.78 8.19 3.99
C GLU A 26 -26.21 8.69 4.25
N LYS A 27 -26.50 9.09 5.50
CA LYS A 27 -27.87 9.46 5.89
C LYS A 27 -27.96 10.37 7.11
N VAL A 28 -29.13 11.02 7.25
CA VAL A 28 -29.60 11.64 8.49
C VAL A 28 -30.71 10.78 9.09
N ASP A 29 -30.59 10.34 10.35
CA ASP A 29 -31.66 9.74 11.14
C ASP A 29 -32.05 10.68 12.29
N SER A 30 -33.08 11.50 12.07
CA SER A 30 -33.52 12.51 13.04
C SER A 30 -34.10 11.95 14.34
N GLU A 31 -34.38 10.64 14.40
CA GLU A 31 -34.97 9.99 15.57
C GLU A 31 -33.90 9.48 16.56
N ARG A 32 -32.62 9.50 16.17
CA ARG A 32 -31.50 9.03 16.99
C ARG A 32 -30.68 10.20 17.57
N GLU A 33 -30.06 9.95 18.72
CA GLU A 33 -29.11 10.88 19.34
C GLU A 33 -27.93 11.20 18.39
N PHE A 34 -27.41 10.18 17.70
CA PHE A 34 -26.40 10.32 16.65
C PHE A 34 -27.09 10.26 15.29
N LYS A 35 -27.48 11.45 14.82
CA LYS A 35 -28.31 11.60 13.63
C LYS A 35 -27.56 11.65 12.30
N TYR A 36 -26.26 11.89 12.26
CA TYR A 36 -25.49 11.96 10.99
C TYR A 36 -24.57 10.76 10.85
N GLU A 37 -24.52 10.19 9.65
CA GLU A 37 -23.76 8.98 9.37
C GLU A 37 -22.79 9.19 8.19
N TYR A 38 -21.51 8.91 8.41
CA TYR A 38 -20.44 9.01 7.41
C TYR A 38 -19.67 7.71 7.34
N TRP A 39 -19.34 7.26 6.13
CA TRP A 39 -18.67 5.99 5.90
C TRP A 39 -17.34 6.22 5.19
N PHE A 40 -16.31 5.47 5.59
CA PHE A 40 -15.01 5.50 4.93
C PHE A 40 -14.32 4.14 4.97
N SER A 41 -13.45 3.89 4.01
CA SER A 41 -12.55 2.73 3.98
C SER A 41 -11.17 3.16 3.48
N PHE A 42 -10.13 2.50 3.97
CA PHE A 42 -8.77 2.84 3.58
C PHE A 42 -8.45 2.25 2.21
N GLN A 43 -8.23 3.12 1.23
CA GLN A 43 -7.91 2.71 -0.13
C GLN A 43 -6.42 2.36 -0.30
N ASN A 44 -5.56 2.80 0.62
CA ASN A 44 -4.11 2.57 0.58
C ASN A 44 -3.42 3.03 -0.72
N GLU A 45 -3.98 4.01 -1.43
CA GLU A 45 -3.51 4.48 -2.75
C GLU A 45 -2.04 4.97 -2.76
N ASP A 46 -1.52 5.42 -1.61
CA ASP A 46 -0.13 5.87 -1.45
C ASP A 46 0.87 4.72 -1.22
N ASP A 47 0.38 3.49 -0.98
CA ASP A 47 1.18 2.31 -0.67
C ASP A 47 1.28 1.40 -1.90
N SER A 48 2.20 1.72 -2.82
CA SER A 48 2.30 1.05 -4.12
C SER A 48 3.35 -0.07 -4.17
N ASN A 49 3.10 -1.06 -5.03
CA ASN A 49 4.07 -2.09 -5.39
C ASN A 49 5.35 -1.49 -6.00
N SER A 50 6.50 -2.11 -5.75
CA SER A 50 7.77 -1.77 -6.43
C SER A 50 8.70 -2.97 -6.55
N ILE A 51 9.57 -2.93 -7.58
CA ILE A 51 10.62 -3.91 -7.82
C ILE A 51 11.94 -3.18 -8.03
N GLU A 52 12.94 -3.53 -7.25
CA GLU A 52 14.34 -3.16 -7.49
C GLU A 52 15.10 -4.38 -7.99
N LEU A 53 15.79 -4.20 -9.11
CA LEU A 53 16.59 -5.24 -9.75
C LEU A 53 18.08 -4.93 -9.56
N ILE A 54 18.78 -5.83 -8.89
CA ILE A 54 20.19 -5.71 -8.56
C ILE A 54 20.96 -6.78 -9.34
N GLU A 55 21.79 -6.34 -10.28
CA GLU A 55 22.63 -7.20 -11.10
C GLU A 55 24.07 -7.17 -10.60
N THR A 56 24.66 -8.34 -10.37
CA THR A 56 26.08 -8.50 -10.04
C THR A 56 26.76 -9.40 -11.05
N PRO A 57 27.94 -9.05 -11.58
CA PRO A 57 28.63 -9.90 -12.57
C PRO A 57 28.81 -11.32 -12.04
N ASN A 58 28.36 -12.31 -12.81
CA ASN A 58 28.54 -13.72 -12.47
C ASN A 58 29.68 -14.32 -13.31
N GLN A 59 30.66 -14.92 -12.65
CA GLN A 59 31.78 -15.62 -13.30
C GLN A 59 31.53 -17.13 -13.46
N THR A 60 30.38 -17.61 -13.01
CA THR A 60 29.97 -19.03 -13.06
C THR A 60 28.79 -19.24 -14.01
N ASP A 61 28.68 -20.45 -14.56
CA ASP A 61 27.58 -20.82 -15.45
C ASP A 61 26.24 -21.05 -14.72
N THR A 62 26.26 -21.18 -13.38
CA THR A 62 25.04 -21.34 -12.60
C THR A 62 24.36 -20.00 -12.39
N LYS A 63 23.22 -19.83 -13.04
CA LYS A 63 22.42 -18.60 -13.07
C LYS A 63 21.15 -18.76 -12.26
N ARG A 64 21.07 -18.07 -11.12
CA ARG A 64 19.95 -18.11 -10.18
C ARG A 64 19.44 -16.70 -9.92
N ILE A 65 18.14 -16.58 -9.66
CA ILE A 65 17.54 -15.33 -9.18
C ILE A 65 17.19 -15.51 -7.71
N ASN A 66 17.79 -14.70 -6.85
CA ASN A 66 17.35 -14.58 -5.47
C ASN A 66 16.33 -13.45 -5.38
N GLY A 67 15.38 -13.54 -4.47
CA GLY A 67 14.57 -12.38 -4.17
C GLY A 67 14.08 -12.34 -2.73
N ILE A 68 13.62 -11.16 -2.34
CA ILE A 68 12.98 -10.90 -1.06
C ILE A 68 11.71 -10.11 -1.30
N ILE A 69 10.63 -10.50 -0.61
CA ILE A 69 9.33 -9.84 -0.65
C ILE A 69 9.04 -9.26 0.73
N THR A 70 8.76 -7.96 0.77
CA THR A 70 8.47 -7.23 2.01
C THR A 70 7.28 -6.29 1.82
N ASP A 71 6.69 -5.86 2.94
CA ASP A 71 5.73 -4.76 2.96
C ASP A 71 6.43 -3.39 2.87
N SER A 72 5.63 -2.33 2.94
CA SER A 72 6.13 -0.98 2.87
C SER A 72 7.01 -0.51 4.02
N LYS A 73 6.99 -1.26 5.14
CA LYS A 73 7.78 -1.06 6.36
C LYS A 73 9.00 -1.98 6.41
N GLY A 74 9.24 -2.79 5.37
CA GLY A 74 10.36 -3.73 5.28
C GLY A 74 10.14 -5.04 6.03
N LYS A 75 8.91 -5.32 6.48
CA LYS A 75 8.56 -6.59 7.12
C LYS A 75 8.35 -7.67 6.05
N PRO A 76 8.88 -8.89 6.22
CA PRO A 76 8.55 -10.01 5.36
C PRO A 76 7.05 -10.29 5.29
N ILE A 77 6.57 -10.65 4.11
CA ILE A 77 5.16 -11.04 3.89
C ILE A 77 5.08 -12.57 3.80
N GLU A 78 4.18 -13.15 4.58
CA GLU A 78 3.92 -14.60 4.59
C GLU A 78 2.81 -14.97 3.61
N PHE A 79 2.72 -16.26 3.25
CA PHE A 79 1.67 -16.80 2.36
C PHE A 79 1.58 -16.07 1.01
N VAL A 80 2.74 -15.78 0.43
CA VAL A 80 2.85 -15.15 -0.89
C VAL A 80 2.97 -16.22 -1.97
N ASP A 81 2.13 -16.09 -3.00
CA ASP A 81 2.23 -16.89 -4.21
C ASP A 81 3.04 -16.13 -5.25
N ILE A 82 4.12 -16.73 -5.76
CA ILE A 82 4.88 -16.22 -6.90
C ILE A 82 4.66 -17.14 -8.08
N ILE A 83 4.07 -16.62 -9.14
CA ILE A 83 3.89 -17.33 -10.41
C ILE A 83 4.82 -16.71 -11.44
N ILE A 84 5.60 -17.56 -12.10
CA ILE A 84 6.46 -17.19 -13.22
C ILE A 84 5.84 -17.73 -14.50
N LYS A 85 5.65 -16.87 -15.49
CA LYS A 85 5.21 -17.25 -16.83
C LYS A 85 6.27 -16.95 -17.89
N ASP A 86 6.32 -17.78 -18.91
CA ASP A 86 7.10 -17.51 -20.12
C ASP A 86 6.43 -16.43 -21.00
N ASN A 87 7.10 -16.04 -22.08
CA ASN A 87 6.57 -15.06 -23.03
C ASN A 87 5.32 -15.52 -23.80
N SER A 88 4.96 -16.81 -23.74
CA SER A 88 3.74 -17.36 -24.34
C SER A 88 2.59 -17.45 -23.33
N GLY A 89 2.82 -17.05 -22.07
CA GLY A 89 1.84 -17.10 -20.99
C GLY A 89 1.76 -18.43 -20.26
N ASN A 90 2.63 -19.41 -20.56
CA ASN A 90 2.65 -20.69 -19.85
C ASN A 90 3.30 -20.51 -18.48
N ILE A 91 2.71 -21.11 -17.45
CA ILE A 91 3.32 -21.16 -16.12
C ILE A 91 4.54 -22.08 -16.18
N ILE A 92 5.71 -21.53 -15.85
CA ILE A 92 6.98 -22.26 -15.83
C ILE A 92 7.47 -22.54 -14.41
N SER A 93 6.99 -21.79 -13.42
CA SER A 93 7.31 -22.02 -12.01
C SER A 93 6.26 -21.41 -11.08
N ILE A 94 6.07 -22.04 -9.93
CA ILE A 94 5.33 -21.51 -8.79
C ILE A 94 6.27 -21.59 -7.59
N ILE A 95 6.48 -20.48 -6.89
CA ILE A 95 7.44 -20.37 -5.79
C ILE A 95 6.73 -19.79 -4.58
N TYR A 96 7.05 -20.35 -3.41
CA TYR A 96 6.59 -19.87 -2.13
C TYR A 96 7.80 -19.35 -1.34
N PRO A 97 7.84 -18.06 -0.98
CA PRO A 97 8.89 -17.53 -0.13
C PRO A 97 8.92 -18.22 1.24
N ASN A 98 10.10 -18.21 1.86
CA ASN A 98 10.26 -18.67 3.24
C ASN A 98 9.71 -17.62 4.24
N SER A 99 9.80 -17.91 5.54
CA SER A 99 9.33 -16.99 6.61
C SER A 99 10.10 -15.66 6.71
N LYS A 100 11.21 -15.51 6.00
CA LYS A 100 11.94 -14.25 5.84
C LYS A 100 11.55 -13.50 4.57
N GLY A 101 10.56 -14.00 3.83
CA GLY A 101 10.15 -13.45 2.53
C GLY A 101 11.14 -13.74 1.41
N GLU A 102 12.13 -14.60 1.65
CA GLU A 102 13.17 -14.91 0.66
C GLU A 102 12.72 -16.04 -0.26
N PHE A 103 13.04 -15.93 -1.54
CA PHE A 103 12.78 -16.98 -2.53
C PHE A 103 13.97 -17.17 -3.47
N LEU A 104 14.02 -18.34 -4.10
CA LEU A 104 15.03 -18.72 -5.07
C LEU A 104 14.36 -19.26 -6.34
N LEU A 105 14.68 -18.68 -7.49
CA LEU A 105 14.40 -19.28 -8.78
C LEU A 105 15.69 -19.92 -9.31
N GLU A 106 15.68 -21.26 -9.39
CA GLU A 106 16.86 -22.06 -9.74
C GLU A 106 17.32 -21.90 -11.19
N ARG A 107 16.48 -21.35 -12.06
CA ARG A 107 16.76 -21.11 -13.47
C ARG A 107 16.56 -19.64 -13.82
N GLN A 108 17.57 -19.01 -14.40
CA GLN A 108 17.42 -17.68 -14.99
C GLN A 108 16.84 -17.79 -16.41
N PHE A 109 15.77 -17.02 -16.65
CA PHE A 109 15.20 -16.80 -17.98
C PHE A 109 15.64 -15.42 -18.47
N GLU A 110 15.88 -15.26 -19.77
CA GLU A 110 16.23 -13.94 -20.34
C GLU A 110 15.09 -12.94 -20.15
N SER A 111 13.85 -13.41 -20.26
CA SER A 111 12.66 -12.64 -19.96
C SER A 111 11.54 -13.53 -19.45
N PHE A 112 10.74 -13.01 -18.52
CA PHE A 112 9.58 -13.69 -17.95
C PHE A 112 8.59 -12.68 -17.38
N GLU A 113 7.35 -13.11 -17.20
CA GLU A 113 6.34 -12.38 -16.43
C GLU A 113 6.33 -12.91 -15.00
N LEU A 114 6.40 -11.99 -14.05
CA LEU A 114 6.35 -12.21 -12.62
C LEU A 114 4.99 -11.76 -12.12
N ILE A 115 4.24 -12.69 -11.53
CA ILE A 115 2.95 -12.41 -10.88
C ILE A 115 3.10 -12.76 -9.41
N ILE A 116 2.79 -11.81 -8.54
CA ILE A 116 2.87 -11.98 -7.10
C ILE A 116 1.55 -11.56 -6.48
N SER A 117 0.95 -12.47 -5.71
CA SER A 117 -0.34 -12.26 -5.07
C SER A 117 -0.36 -12.80 -3.65
N THR A 118 -1.09 -12.12 -2.77
CA THR A 118 -1.41 -12.56 -1.41
C THR A 118 -2.58 -11.74 -0.87
N ILE A 119 -3.16 -12.14 0.25
CA ILE A 119 -4.29 -11.45 0.87
C ILE A 119 -3.79 -10.11 1.46
N GLU A 120 -4.62 -9.06 1.41
CA GLU A 120 -4.35 -7.71 1.95
C GLU A 120 -3.37 -6.85 1.14
N TYR A 121 -2.77 -7.38 0.07
CA TYR A 121 -1.82 -6.66 -0.79
C TYR A 121 -2.29 -6.63 -2.25
N ASP A 122 -1.87 -5.58 -2.96
CA ASP A 122 -2.14 -5.45 -4.39
C ASP A 122 -1.35 -6.48 -5.18
N GLU A 123 -2.00 -7.08 -6.18
CA GLU A 123 -1.34 -7.98 -7.12
C GLU A 123 -0.25 -7.22 -7.90
N LEU A 124 0.94 -7.80 -7.96
CA LEU A 124 2.05 -7.28 -8.74
C LEU A 124 2.23 -8.15 -9.97
N ILE A 125 2.01 -7.55 -11.14
CA ILE A 125 2.33 -8.13 -12.45
C ILE A 125 3.45 -7.30 -13.07
N SER A 126 4.58 -7.93 -13.39
CA SER A 126 5.71 -7.24 -14.01
C SER A 126 6.46 -8.11 -15.00
N LYS A 127 6.85 -7.53 -16.13
CA LYS A 127 7.73 -8.18 -17.10
C LYS A 127 9.19 -7.89 -16.75
N ILE A 128 9.93 -8.93 -16.41
CA ILE A 128 11.34 -8.85 -16.07
C ILE A 128 12.18 -9.24 -17.28
N ASN A 129 13.17 -8.42 -17.63
CA ASN A 129 14.17 -8.71 -18.64
C ASN A 129 15.54 -8.68 -17.98
N LEU A 130 16.33 -9.74 -18.15
CA LEU A 130 17.61 -9.91 -17.47
C LEU A 130 18.77 -9.85 -18.45
N LYS A 131 19.89 -9.28 -18.00
CA LYS A 131 21.12 -9.34 -18.79
C LYS A 131 21.79 -10.70 -18.62
N SER A 132 22.30 -11.22 -19.71
CA SER A 132 23.17 -12.40 -19.70
C SER A 132 24.41 -12.14 -18.84
N ASN A 133 24.80 -13.13 -18.03
CA ASN A 133 26.04 -13.18 -17.23
C ASN A 133 26.03 -12.34 -15.94
N PHE A 134 24.85 -11.99 -15.44
CA PHE A 134 24.69 -11.39 -14.11
C PHE A 134 23.88 -12.33 -13.21
N ASN A 135 24.29 -12.42 -11.94
CA ASN A 135 23.41 -12.87 -10.88
C ASN A 135 22.43 -11.75 -10.57
N THR A 136 21.15 -12.11 -10.47
CA THR A 136 20.08 -11.15 -10.23
C THR A 136 19.53 -11.34 -8.82
N SER A 137 19.38 -10.23 -8.11
CA SER A 137 18.59 -10.15 -6.89
C SER A 137 17.39 -9.22 -7.14
N LEU A 138 16.20 -9.69 -6.78
CA LEU A 138 14.97 -8.92 -6.80
C LEU A 138 14.62 -8.50 -5.38
N LYS A 139 14.51 -7.19 -5.13
CA LYS A 139 13.86 -6.69 -3.93
C LYS A 139 12.49 -6.20 -4.30
N ILE A 140 11.48 -6.82 -3.72
CA ILE A 140 10.09 -6.58 -4.06
C ILE A 140 9.40 -6.05 -2.81
N LYS A 141 8.72 -4.93 -2.99
CA LYS A 141 7.86 -4.36 -1.97
C LYS A 141 6.42 -4.42 -2.49
N LEU A 142 5.55 -5.06 -1.72
CA LEU A 142 4.12 -5.06 -2.01
C LEU A 142 3.42 -3.93 -1.26
N GLY A 143 2.56 -3.23 -1.98
CA GLY A 143 1.62 -2.24 -1.50
C GLY A 143 0.34 -2.88 -0.98
N ARG A 144 -0.31 -2.27 0.00
CA ARG A 144 -1.56 -2.79 0.56
C ARG A 144 -2.72 -2.55 -0.41
N ALA A 145 -3.55 -3.57 -0.58
CA ALA A 145 -4.80 -3.43 -1.31
C ALA A 145 -5.79 -2.52 -0.55
N PRO A 146 -6.83 -2.01 -1.23
CA PRO A 146 -7.96 -1.38 -0.57
C PRO A 146 -8.57 -2.31 0.48
N GLU A 147 -8.89 -1.75 1.65
CA GLU A 147 -9.44 -2.52 2.75
C GLU A 147 -10.92 -2.85 2.53
N LEU A 148 -11.28 -4.07 2.92
CA LEU A 148 -12.67 -4.53 2.94
C LEU A 148 -13.45 -3.97 4.14
N LEU A 149 -12.76 -3.50 5.18
CA LEU A 149 -13.39 -2.94 6.37
C LEU A 149 -13.93 -1.54 6.07
N THR A 150 -15.21 -1.34 6.41
CA THR A 150 -15.85 -0.03 6.37
C THR A 150 -16.01 0.51 7.78
N TYR A 151 -15.59 1.76 7.95
CA TYR A 151 -15.72 2.50 9.19
C TYR A 151 -16.92 3.45 9.08
N GLN A 152 -17.70 3.49 10.14
CA GLN A 152 -18.86 4.37 10.26
C GLN A 152 -18.63 5.37 11.39
N ILE A 153 -18.83 6.64 11.06
CA ILE A 153 -18.86 7.76 12.00
C ILE A 153 -20.34 8.12 12.24
N ASN A 154 -20.81 7.87 13.45
CA ASN A 154 -22.13 8.28 13.91
C ASN A 154 -21.98 9.58 14.70
N ALA A 155 -22.51 10.69 14.22
CA ALA A 155 -22.33 12.02 14.82
C ALA A 155 -23.66 12.64 15.27
N LYS A 156 -23.64 13.39 16.38
CA LYS A 156 -24.81 14.13 16.90
C LYS A 156 -25.11 15.39 16.11
N SER A 157 -24.09 15.98 15.48
CA SER A 157 -24.17 17.15 14.60
C SER A 157 -23.47 16.85 13.28
N GLU A 158 -23.79 17.63 12.24
CA GLU A 158 -23.10 17.55 10.96
C GLU A 158 -21.61 17.88 11.17
N LEU A 159 -20.75 17.02 10.61
CA LEU A 159 -19.31 17.20 10.63
C LEU A 159 -18.86 17.81 9.31
N ASN A 160 -17.90 18.73 9.38
CA ASN A 160 -17.25 19.26 8.19
C ASN A 160 -16.13 18.32 7.70
N SER A 161 -15.61 18.58 6.49
CA SER A 161 -14.59 17.74 5.87
C SER A 161 -13.29 17.64 6.66
N ASP A 162 -12.88 18.69 7.37
CA ASP A 162 -11.64 18.69 8.16
C ASP A 162 -11.83 17.83 9.41
N GLU A 163 -12.98 17.92 10.08
CA GLU A 163 -13.33 17.06 11.23
C GLU A 163 -13.33 15.58 10.82
N ILE A 164 -13.94 15.24 9.67
CA ILE A 164 -13.96 13.87 9.16
C ILE A 164 -12.53 13.40 8.85
N THR A 165 -11.71 14.26 8.25
CA THR A 165 -10.31 13.95 7.92
C THR A 165 -9.47 13.72 9.19
N GLU A 166 -9.66 14.52 10.23
CA GLU A 166 -9.00 14.33 11.52
C GLU A 166 -9.37 12.98 12.17
N ILE A 167 -10.66 12.62 12.13
CA ILE A 167 -11.16 11.33 12.64
C ILE A 167 -10.51 10.16 11.88
N ILE A 168 -10.52 10.22 10.54
CA ILE A 168 -9.89 9.20 9.67
C ILE A 168 -8.40 9.07 9.97
N ASN A 169 -7.69 10.20 10.12
CA ASN A 169 -6.26 10.20 10.44
C ASN A 169 -5.96 9.62 11.83
N CYS A 170 -6.83 9.88 12.81
CA CYS A 170 -6.72 9.24 14.12
C CYS A 170 -6.82 7.72 14.00
N VAL A 171 -7.81 7.23 13.25
CA VAL A 171 -8.02 5.79 13.02
C VAL A 171 -6.80 5.19 12.32
N LYS A 172 -6.31 5.82 11.24
CA LYS A 172 -5.12 5.38 10.49
C LYS A 172 -3.91 5.20 11.41
N LYS A 173 -3.60 6.25 12.18
CA LYS A 173 -2.41 6.30 13.04
C LYS A 173 -2.45 5.22 14.12
N ASN A 174 -3.57 5.07 14.83
CA ASN A 174 -3.67 4.10 15.93
C ASN A 174 -3.70 2.67 15.41
N ARG A 175 -4.30 2.42 14.23
CA ARG A 175 -4.22 1.12 13.58
C ARG A 175 -2.80 0.76 13.15
N ASP A 176 -2.05 1.70 12.60
CA ASP A 176 -0.64 1.47 12.25
C ASP A 176 0.25 1.14 13.47
N LEU A 177 -0.22 1.45 14.68
CA LEU A 177 0.39 1.09 15.97
C LEU A 177 -0.15 -0.22 16.57
N ASN A 178 -1.08 -0.92 15.89
CA ASN A 178 -1.78 -2.10 16.39
C ASN A 178 -2.51 -1.88 17.74
N ASP A 179 -3.05 -0.68 17.98
CA ASP A 179 -3.87 -0.42 19.17
C ASP A 179 -5.25 -1.06 19.01
N GLU A 180 -5.59 -2.05 19.84
CA GLU A 180 -6.89 -2.74 19.80
C GLU A 180 -8.09 -1.83 20.19
N ASN A 181 -7.84 -0.71 20.88
CA ASN A 181 -8.88 0.22 21.34
C ASN A 181 -9.02 1.47 20.48
N TYR A 182 -8.40 1.49 19.29
CA TYR A 182 -8.33 2.66 18.43
C TYR A 182 -9.68 3.32 18.11
N LEU A 183 -10.75 2.53 17.90
CA LEU A 183 -12.10 3.07 17.64
C LEU A 183 -12.60 3.91 18.81
N LYS A 184 -12.40 3.42 20.04
CA LYS A 184 -12.76 4.13 21.26
C LYS A 184 -11.88 5.36 21.46
N ASN A 185 -10.58 5.22 21.23
CA ASN A 185 -9.60 6.29 21.40
C ASN A 185 -9.79 7.44 20.39
N CYS A 186 -10.34 7.13 19.21
CA CYS A 186 -10.66 8.11 18.18
C CYS A 186 -12.11 8.63 18.25
N SER A 187 -12.94 8.14 19.17
CA SER A 187 -14.32 8.60 19.38
C SER A 187 -14.39 9.72 20.41
N ASP A 188 -15.43 10.56 20.31
CA ASP A 188 -15.83 11.52 21.35
C ASP A 188 -17.31 11.28 21.67
N ASP A 189 -17.61 10.59 22.76
CA ASP A 189 -18.99 10.21 23.15
C ASP A 189 -19.98 11.39 23.22
N LYS A 190 -19.48 12.63 23.34
CA LYS A 190 -20.31 13.84 23.32
C LYS A 190 -20.63 14.31 21.90
N LYS A 191 -19.82 13.97 20.90
CA LYS A 191 -19.93 14.44 19.51
C LYS A 191 -20.19 13.31 18.51
N TYR A 192 -19.39 12.26 18.52
CA TYR A 192 -19.46 11.17 17.55
C TYR A 192 -18.87 9.85 18.07
N LYS A 193 -19.34 8.74 17.52
CA LYS A 193 -18.87 7.39 17.82
C LYS A 193 -18.44 6.69 16.55
N LEU A 194 -17.33 5.96 16.64
CA LEU A 194 -16.83 5.10 15.58
C LEU A 194 -17.27 3.66 15.78
N CYS A 195 -17.65 3.01 14.70
CA CYS A 195 -17.85 1.57 14.65
C CYS A 195 -17.37 1.00 13.30
N ILE A 196 -17.11 -0.30 13.29
CA ILE A 196 -16.85 -1.06 12.05
C ILE A 196 -18.18 -1.65 11.59
N GLN A 197 -18.48 -1.53 10.30
CA GLN A 197 -19.48 -2.36 9.66
C GLN A 197 -18.80 -3.55 8.99
N ILE A 198 -19.38 -4.73 9.20
CA ILE A 198 -18.99 -6.00 8.58
C ILE A 198 -20.14 -6.43 7.68
#